data_AF-A0A5Q3QHE1-F1
#
_entry.id   AF-A0A5Q3QHE1-F1
#
_cell.length_a   1.000
_cell.length_b   1.000
_cell.length_c   1.000
_cell.angle_alpha   90.00
_cell.angle_beta   90.00
_cell.angle_gamma   90.00
#
_symmetry.space_group_name_H-M   'P 1'
#
loop_
_entity.id
_entity.type
_entity.pdbx_description
1 polymer ?
#
loop_
_entity_poly.entity_id
_entity_poly.type
_entity_poly.pdbx_seq_one_letter_code
_entity_poly.pdbx_strand_id
1 'polypeptide(L)'
;MTGEPHGCPRRHFLALAMTPLAGACQQPREPSMGDRMPEGIPDWMMGRDGMMDLDMMRDMRVIHDLLSRHQDIRRTVQDLSYGIRATTTSARSDVAERIRTHVEQMRSRLDHGAAIRQMDPLFAEIFERAHQVELEIEHVPGGVRVDETSRDPVTAMLIRQHAHQAVSEFVAAGMNRAMRPTPLPPGYTG
;
A
#
# COMPACT_ATOMS: atom_id res chain seq x y z
N MET A 1 3.51 -51.91 4.31
CA MET A 1 2.53 -53.01 4.29
C MET A 1 1.91 -53.07 5.67
N THR A 2 1.06 -52.13 6.06
CA THR A 2 -0.42 -52.15 5.89
C THR A 2 -1.05 -53.47 6.37
N GLY A 3 -1.57 -53.46 7.59
CA GLY A 3 -2.49 -54.45 8.14
C GLY A 3 -3.54 -53.71 8.98
N GLU A 4 -4.73 -53.64 8.40
CA GLU A 4 -5.92 -52.88 8.80
C GLU A 4 -6.79 -53.61 9.87
N PRO A 5 -7.89 -53.00 10.36
CA PRO A 5 -8.40 -53.15 11.73
C PRO A 5 -9.55 -54.16 11.91
N HIS A 6 -9.81 -54.54 13.18
CA HIS A 6 -11.00 -55.29 13.59
C HIS A 6 -12.04 -54.37 14.25
N GLY A 7 -13.23 -54.32 13.63
CA GLY A 7 -14.41 -53.64 14.16
C GLY A 7 -15.22 -54.45 15.17
N CYS A 8 -16.22 -53.79 15.78
CA CYS A 8 -17.31 -54.41 16.54
C CYS A 8 -18.50 -53.41 16.64
N PRO A 9 -19.76 -53.86 16.90
CA PRO A 9 -20.83 -53.67 15.94
C PRO A 9 -22.06 -52.89 16.45
N ARG A 10 -22.92 -52.58 15.47
CA ARG A 10 -24.29 -52.08 15.52
C ARG A 10 -25.13 -52.65 16.67
N ARG A 11 -25.80 -51.75 17.41
CA ARG A 11 -27.03 -52.07 18.15
C ARG A 11 -28.23 -51.48 17.43
N HIS A 12 -29.13 -52.37 17.06
CA HIS A 12 -30.46 -52.07 16.56
C HIS A 12 -31.35 -51.66 17.73
N PHE A 13 -32.12 -50.59 17.57
CA PHE A 13 -33.39 -50.43 18.26
C PHE A 13 -34.46 -50.07 17.24
N LEU A 14 -35.52 -50.85 17.28
CA LEU A 14 -36.67 -50.84 16.39
C LEU A 14 -37.80 -50.04 17.06
N ALA A 15 -38.50 -49.28 16.22
CA ALA A 15 -39.92 -48.93 16.28
C ALA A 15 -40.44 -48.03 17.41
N LEU A 16 -41.03 -46.90 17.02
CA LEU A 16 -42.48 -46.72 17.17
C LEU A 16 -43.00 -45.69 16.16
N ALA A 17 -44.04 -46.06 15.43
CA ALA A 17 -44.78 -45.19 14.53
C ALA A 17 -45.76 -44.31 15.32
N MET A 18 -45.77 -43.02 15.04
CA MET A 18 -46.91 -42.14 15.33
C MET A 18 -47.05 -41.10 14.22
N THR A 19 -48.10 -41.24 13.42
CA THR A 19 -48.64 -40.21 12.53
C THR A 19 -49.61 -39.31 13.30
N PRO A 20 -49.44 -37.99 13.21
CA PRO A 20 -50.56 -37.06 13.28
C PRO A 20 -50.72 -36.29 11.96
N LEU A 21 -51.94 -36.31 11.44
CA LEU A 21 -52.48 -35.33 10.50
C LEU A 21 -52.71 -34.01 11.26
N ALA A 22 -52.04 -32.92 10.85
CA ALA A 22 -52.50 -31.56 11.10
C ALA A 22 -51.79 -30.61 10.12
N GLY A 23 -52.57 -29.83 9.37
CA GLY A 23 -52.05 -28.83 8.45
C GLY A 23 -51.27 -27.73 9.17
N ALA A 24 -50.19 -27.29 8.54
CA ALA A 24 -49.49 -26.06 8.90
C ALA A 24 -49.31 -25.22 7.63
N CYS A 25 -49.71 -23.96 7.75
CA CYS A 25 -49.69 -22.95 6.73
C CYS A 25 -48.29 -22.81 6.11
N GLN A 26 -48.26 -22.62 4.79
CA GLN A 26 -47.07 -22.20 4.04
C GLN A 26 -46.50 -20.93 4.68
N GLN A 27 -45.31 -21.01 5.30
CA GLN A 27 -44.60 -19.82 5.74
C GLN A 27 -44.12 -19.03 4.50
N PRO A 28 -44.28 -17.69 4.47
CA PRO A 28 -43.66 -16.87 3.45
C PRO A 28 -42.14 -17.02 3.55
N ARG A 29 -41.47 -17.14 2.40
CA ARG A 29 -40.00 -17.08 2.34
C ARG A 29 -39.54 -15.72 2.83
N GLU A 30 -38.81 -15.70 3.92
CA GLU A 30 -37.99 -14.56 4.34
C GLU A 30 -37.01 -14.22 3.19
N PRO A 31 -36.93 -12.97 2.72
CA PRO A 31 -35.89 -12.57 1.80
C PRO A 31 -34.53 -12.66 2.49
N SER A 32 -33.61 -13.38 1.86
CA SER A 32 -32.20 -13.48 2.26
C SER A 32 -31.60 -12.08 2.45
N MET A 33 -30.76 -11.88 3.47
CA MET A 33 -29.91 -10.69 3.64
C MET A 33 -28.82 -10.62 2.55
N GLY A 34 -29.24 -10.51 1.28
CA GLY A 34 -28.40 -10.21 0.12
C GLY A 34 -28.76 -8.88 -0.55
N ASP A 35 -29.94 -8.34 -0.27
CA ASP A 35 -30.45 -7.12 -0.91
C ASP A 35 -30.44 -5.95 0.07
N ARG A 36 -29.27 -5.31 0.19
CA ARG A 36 -29.06 -3.87 0.45
C ARG A 36 -27.56 -3.61 0.63
N MET A 37 -26.85 -3.53 -0.48
CA MET A 37 -25.61 -2.75 -0.50
C MET A 37 -26.01 -1.27 -0.62
N PRO A 38 -25.50 -0.36 0.23
CA PRO A 38 -25.78 1.06 0.09
C PRO A 38 -25.18 1.57 -1.22
N GLU A 39 -26.01 2.22 -2.04
CA GLU A 39 -25.56 2.91 -3.25
C GLU A 39 -24.57 4.02 -2.88
N GLY A 40 -23.42 4.06 -3.57
CA GLY A 40 -22.47 5.17 -3.47
C GLY A 40 -21.11 4.87 -2.83
N ILE A 41 -20.64 3.61 -2.82
CA ILE A 41 -19.23 3.36 -2.55
C ILE A 41 -18.41 3.87 -3.76
N PRO A 42 -17.51 4.85 -3.58
CA PRO A 42 -16.72 5.38 -4.69
C PRO A 42 -15.86 4.31 -5.35
N ASP A 43 -15.66 4.40 -6.68
CA ASP A 43 -14.88 3.44 -7.47
C ASP A 43 -13.46 3.19 -6.92
N TRP A 44 -12.84 4.17 -6.25
CA TRP A 44 -11.52 4.01 -5.63
C TRP A 44 -11.51 3.06 -4.42
N MET A 45 -12.67 2.81 -3.81
CA MET A 45 -12.85 1.91 -2.67
C MET A 45 -13.22 0.49 -3.13
N MET A 46 -13.63 0.34 -4.39
CA MET A 46 -13.85 -0.94 -5.07
C MET A 46 -12.72 -1.15 -6.07
N GLY A 47 -11.53 -1.50 -5.56
CA GLY A 47 -10.40 -1.91 -6.41
C GLY A 47 -10.90 -2.90 -7.46
N ARG A 48 -10.38 -2.81 -8.69
CA ARG A 48 -10.92 -3.50 -9.89
C ARG A 48 -11.19 -5.01 -9.72
N ASP A 49 -10.64 -5.63 -8.68
CA ASP A 49 -10.82 -7.05 -8.34
C ASP A 49 -11.12 -7.33 -6.84
N GLY A 50 -11.50 -6.34 -6.02
CA GLY A 50 -11.89 -6.54 -4.60
C GLY A 50 -10.80 -7.09 -3.66
N MET A 51 -9.62 -7.38 -4.18
CA MET A 51 -8.39 -7.66 -3.45
C MET A 51 -7.65 -6.33 -3.30
N MET A 52 -7.17 -5.98 -2.10
CA MET A 52 -6.13 -4.94 -2.02
C MET A 52 -5.06 -5.30 -3.05
N ASP A 53 -4.76 -4.38 -3.96
CA ASP A 53 -3.81 -4.58 -5.04
C ASP A 53 -2.54 -5.27 -4.53
N LEU A 54 -2.17 -6.41 -5.11
CA LEU A 54 -1.03 -7.22 -4.66
C LEU A 54 0.26 -6.40 -4.66
N ASP A 55 0.37 -5.46 -5.61
CA ASP A 55 1.50 -4.55 -5.73
C ASP A 55 1.48 -3.50 -4.62
N MET A 56 0.31 -2.89 -4.32
CA MET A 56 0.13 -2.07 -3.11
C MET A 56 0.57 -2.79 -1.83
N MET A 57 0.15 -4.04 -1.63
CA MET A 57 0.56 -4.80 -0.45
C MET A 57 2.08 -5.08 -0.43
N ARG A 58 2.68 -5.36 -1.58
CA ARG A 58 4.13 -5.57 -1.70
C ARG A 58 4.91 -4.31 -1.36
N ASP A 59 4.49 -3.18 -1.88
CA ASP A 59 5.14 -1.89 -1.68
C ASP A 59 5.02 -1.43 -0.24
N MET A 60 3.84 -1.57 0.36
CA MET A 60 3.63 -1.24 1.78
C MET A 60 4.49 -2.08 2.73
N ARG A 61 4.75 -3.35 2.41
CA ARG A 61 5.69 -4.17 3.19
C ARG A 61 7.11 -3.62 3.16
N VAL A 62 7.59 -3.14 2.01
CA VAL A 62 8.93 -2.53 1.88
C VAL A 62 8.96 -1.18 2.61
N ILE A 63 7.94 -0.34 2.42
CA ILE A 63 7.82 0.97 3.08
C ILE A 63 7.81 0.82 4.61
N HIS A 64 6.95 -0.04 5.16
CA HIS A 64 6.88 -0.26 6.61
C HIS A 64 8.21 -0.74 7.19
N ASP A 65 8.91 -1.59 6.44
CA ASP A 65 10.19 -2.12 6.90
C ASP A 65 11.32 -1.08 6.84
N LEU A 66 11.37 -0.23 5.83
CA LEU A 66 12.30 0.91 5.79
C LEU A 66 12.00 1.91 6.91
N LEU A 67 10.72 2.18 7.19
CA LEU A 67 10.30 3.08 8.26
C LEU A 67 10.63 2.54 9.66
N SER A 68 10.54 1.22 9.87
CA SER A 68 10.93 0.61 11.15
C SER A 68 12.45 0.57 11.34
N ARG A 69 13.21 0.53 10.24
CA ARG A 69 14.68 0.53 10.22
C ARG A 69 15.29 1.87 9.82
N HIS A 70 14.56 2.96 10.01
CA HIS A 70 14.97 4.28 9.54
C HIS A 70 16.34 4.73 10.10
N GLN A 71 16.72 4.25 11.29
CA GLN A 71 18.02 4.53 11.93
C GLN A 71 19.21 3.92 11.20
N ASP A 72 19.00 2.90 10.39
CA ASP A 72 20.03 2.28 9.55
C ASP A 72 20.21 3.01 8.20
N ILE A 73 19.41 4.04 7.94
CA ILE A 73 19.38 4.75 6.65
C ILE A 73 20.09 6.10 6.78
N ARG A 74 20.97 6.38 5.83
CA ARG A 74 21.67 7.66 5.66
C ARG A 74 21.15 8.32 4.39
N ARG A 75 20.75 9.58 4.49
CA ARG A 75 20.22 10.35 3.36
C ARG A 75 20.87 11.72 3.29
N THR A 76 21.17 12.16 2.07
CA THR A 76 21.56 13.54 1.74
C THR A 76 20.71 14.02 0.56
N VAL A 77 20.38 15.31 0.55
CA VAL A 77 19.56 15.95 -0.50
C VAL A 77 20.27 17.22 -0.95
N GLN A 78 20.39 17.38 -2.26
CA GLN A 78 20.85 18.60 -2.93
C GLN A 78 19.67 19.17 -3.72
N ASP A 79 19.35 20.43 -3.48
CA ASP A 79 18.33 21.13 -4.27
C ASP A 79 18.87 21.54 -5.63
N LEU A 80 18.03 21.35 -6.65
CA LEU A 80 18.23 21.82 -8.00
C LEU A 80 17.11 22.81 -8.32
N SER A 81 17.31 23.72 -9.27
CA SER A 81 16.25 24.65 -9.70
C SER A 81 15.01 23.91 -10.20
N TYR A 82 15.22 22.76 -10.84
CA TYR A 82 14.22 21.90 -11.48
C TYR A 82 13.88 20.62 -10.68
N GLY A 83 14.26 20.53 -9.39
CA GLY A 83 13.97 19.35 -8.57
C GLY A 83 15.01 19.11 -7.49
N ILE A 84 15.45 17.86 -7.33
CA ILE A 84 16.46 17.45 -6.36
C ILE A 84 17.39 16.37 -6.91
N ARG A 85 18.56 16.24 -6.27
CA ARG A 85 19.41 15.06 -6.29
C ARG A 85 19.54 14.53 -4.87
N ALA A 86 19.13 13.29 -4.63
CA ALA A 86 19.24 12.64 -3.32
C ALA A 86 20.10 11.39 -3.37
N THR A 87 20.92 11.17 -2.34
CA THR A 87 21.63 9.91 -2.13
C THR A 87 21.13 9.27 -0.85
N THR A 88 20.64 8.04 -0.94
CA THR A 88 20.10 7.27 0.19
C THR A 88 20.79 5.92 0.27
N THR A 89 21.46 5.65 1.40
CA THR A 89 22.30 4.45 1.58
C THR A 89 22.15 3.83 2.97
N SER A 90 22.61 2.60 3.11
CA SER A 90 22.79 1.92 4.39
C SER A 90 24.10 1.12 4.38
N ALA A 91 24.72 0.97 5.56
CA ALA A 91 25.81 0.03 5.77
C ALA A 91 25.33 -1.43 5.84
N ARG A 92 24.04 -1.63 6.11
CA ARG A 92 23.41 -2.95 6.11
C ARG A 92 22.99 -3.33 4.69
N SER A 93 23.54 -4.42 4.17
CA SER A 93 23.23 -4.88 2.81
C SER A 93 21.75 -5.18 2.62
N ASP A 94 21.08 -5.73 3.63
CA ASP A 94 19.65 -6.04 3.56
C ASP A 94 18.76 -4.79 3.56
N VAL A 95 19.19 -3.69 4.18
CA VAL A 95 18.49 -2.39 4.13
C VAL A 95 18.79 -1.67 2.81
N ALA A 96 20.04 -1.73 2.33
CA ALA A 96 20.43 -1.19 1.04
C ALA A 96 19.60 -1.77 -0.13
N GLU A 97 19.39 -3.08 -0.15
CA GLU A 97 18.55 -3.73 -1.17
C GLU A 97 17.07 -3.33 -1.07
N ARG A 98 16.57 -3.05 0.14
CA ARG A 98 15.21 -2.55 0.33
C ARG A 98 15.05 -1.12 -0.15
N ILE A 99 16.07 -0.27 0.03
CA ILE A 99 16.10 1.08 -0.55
C ILE A 99 16.01 1.01 -2.07
N ARG A 100 16.82 0.15 -2.72
CA ARG A 100 16.76 -0.08 -4.18
C ARG A 100 15.38 -0.56 -4.62
N THR A 101 14.85 -1.57 -3.94
CA THR A 101 13.52 -2.12 -4.24
C THR A 101 12.45 -1.03 -4.16
N HIS A 102 12.49 -0.22 -3.09
CA HIS A 102 11.50 0.82 -2.86
C HIS A 102 11.51 1.89 -3.94
N VAL A 103 12.68 2.39 -4.34
CA VAL A 103 12.74 3.45 -5.35
C VAL A 103 12.26 2.97 -6.72
N GLU A 104 12.56 1.72 -7.10
CA GLU A 104 12.04 1.14 -8.34
C GLU A 104 10.53 0.92 -8.30
N GLN A 105 9.98 0.53 -7.14
CA GLN A 105 8.53 0.48 -6.94
C GLN A 105 7.89 1.87 -7.11
N MET A 106 8.50 2.92 -6.54
CA MET A 106 8.00 4.29 -6.68
C MET A 106 8.10 4.80 -8.12
N ARG A 107 9.16 4.45 -8.85
CA ARG A 107 9.28 4.72 -10.29
C ARG A 107 8.11 4.11 -11.05
N SER A 108 7.90 2.81 -10.86
CA SER A 108 6.80 2.09 -11.52
C SER A 108 5.44 2.72 -11.20
N ARG A 109 5.22 3.18 -9.97
CA ARG A 109 3.98 3.87 -9.60
C ARG A 109 3.80 5.20 -10.32
N LEU A 110 4.86 6.00 -10.43
CA LEU A 110 4.81 7.26 -11.17
C LEU A 110 4.52 7.01 -12.66
N ASP A 111 5.21 6.04 -13.27
CA ASP A 111 5.05 5.68 -14.69
C ASP A 111 3.62 5.23 -15.03
N HIS A 112 2.96 4.52 -14.11
CA HIS A 112 1.61 3.98 -14.31
C HIS A 112 0.50 4.82 -13.65
N GLY A 113 0.83 5.94 -13.02
CA GLY A 113 -0.14 6.72 -12.22
C GLY A 113 -0.76 5.94 -11.06
N ALA A 114 -0.09 4.89 -10.57
CA ALA A 114 -0.57 4.00 -9.51
C ALA A 114 -0.32 4.62 -8.13
N ALA A 115 -1.12 5.63 -7.80
CA ALA A 115 -0.98 6.44 -6.60
C ALA A 115 -0.88 5.65 -5.29
N ILE A 116 -0.07 6.17 -4.36
CA ILE A 116 0.14 5.62 -3.02
C ILE A 116 0.09 6.74 -1.98
N ARG A 117 -0.39 6.43 -0.76
CA ARG A 117 -0.56 7.39 0.34
C ARG A 117 -1.44 8.62 -0.02
N GLN A 118 -2.51 8.44 -0.79
CA GLN A 118 -3.40 9.54 -1.20
C GLN A 118 -4.04 10.35 -0.04
N MET A 119 -4.06 9.80 1.18
CA MET A 119 -4.50 10.56 2.37
C MET A 119 -3.48 11.61 2.85
N ASP A 120 -2.23 11.53 2.37
CA ASP A 120 -1.19 12.53 2.62
C ASP A 120 -1.27 13.58 1.51
N PRO A 121 -1.58 14.86 1.83
CA PRO A 121 -1.93 15.85 0.81
C PRO A 121 -0.79 16.12 -0.16
N LEU A 122 0.47 16.07 0.29
CA LEU A 122 1.61 16.22 -0.61
C LEU A 122 1.70 15.08 -1.63
N PHE A 123 1.43 13.84 -1.21
CA PHE A 123 1.49 12.68 -2.11
C PHE A 123 0.35 12.71 -3.12
N ALA A 124 -0.85 13.11 -2.70
CA ALA A 124 -1.97 13.31 -3.61
C ALA A 124 -1.60 14.29 -4.74
N GLU A 125 -1.08 15.47 -4.39
CA GLU A 125 -0.68 16.49 -5.38
C GLU A 125 0.44 16.03 -6.32
N ILE A 126 1.43 15.28 -5.82
CA ILE A 126 2.49 14.73 -6.68
C ILE A 126 1.93 13.71 -7.66
N PHE A 127 1.01 12.85 -7.23
CA PHE A 127 0.42 11.83 -8.11
C PHE A 127 -0.52 12.41 -9.16
N GLU A 128 -1.24 13.49 -8.87
CA GLU A 128 -1.98 14.26 -9.88
C GLU A 128 -1.06 14.79 -11.00
N ARG A 129 0.22 15.02 -10.66
CA ARG A 129 1.26 15.54 -11.56
C ARG A 129 2.29 14.49 -11.96
N ALA A 130 2.01 13.19 -11.76
CA ALA A 130 3.00 12.12 -11.96
C ALA A 130 3.64 12.15 -13.35
N HIS A 131 2.86 12.45 -14.39
CA HIS A 131 3.32 12.57 -15.78
C HIS A 131 4.34 13.71 -16.03
N GLN A 132 4.54 14.59 -15.05
CA GLN A 132 5.49 15.71 -15.08
C GLN A 132 6.76 15.43 -14.26
N VAL A 133 6.80 14.31 -13.55
CA VAL A 133 7.94 13.91 -12.71
C VAL A 133 8.84 12.98 -13.50
N GLU A 134 10.09 13.38 -13.66
CA GLU A 134 11.15 12.55 -14.22
C GLU A 134 11.99 12.00 -13.07
N LEU A 135 12.06 10.66 -12.95
CA LEU A 135 12.83 9.97 -11.91
C LEU A 135 13.96 9.14 -12.55
N GLU A 136 15.20 9.55 -12.32
CA GLU A 136 16.39 8.82 -12.72
C GLU A 136 17.05 8.16 -11.50
N ILE A 137 17.35 6.86 -11.60
CA ILE A 137 17.89 6.06 -10.51
C ILE A 137 19.26 5.54 -10.93
N GLU A 138 20.25 5.80 -10.08
CA GLU A 138 21.60 5.26 -10.20
C GLU A 138 21.93 4.39 -8.98
N HIS A 139 22.38 3.17 -9.23
CA HIS A 139 22.85 2.28 -8.18
C HIS A 139 24.25 2.69 -7.72
N VAL A 140 24.39 2.94 -6.41
CA VAL A 140 25.67 3.28 -5.78
C VAL A 140 26.01 2.25 -4.68
N PRO A 141 27.25 2.23 -4.16
CA PRO A 141 27.58 1.39 -3.00
C PRO A 141 26.65 1.68 -1.83
N GLY A 142 26.00 0.63 -1.31
CA GLY A 142 25.10 0.73 -0.15
C GLY A 142 23.73 1.35 -0.42
N GLY A 143 23.34 1.65 -1.66
CA GLY A 143 21.99 2.16 -1.96
C GLY A 143 21.85 2.80 -3.34
N VAL A 144 21.19 3.96 -3.39
CA VAL A 144 20.85 4.66 -4.65
C VAL A 144 21.15 6.15 -4.59
N ARG A 145 21.49 6.70 -5.75
CA ARG A 145 21.39 8.13 -6.06
C ARG A 145 20.19 8.32 -6.98
N VAL A 146 19.37 9.32 -6.70
CA VAL A 146 18.12 9.60 -7.41
C VAL A 146 18.09 11.06 -7.79
N ASP A 147 17.83 11.33 -9.06
CA ASP A 147 17.42 12.64 -9.52
C ASP A 147 15.90 12.59 -9.75
N GLU A 148 15.17 13.42 -9.01
CA GLU A 148 13.73 13.57 -9.13
C GLU A 148 13.49 15.01 -9.58
N THR A 149 12.93 15.17 -10.78
CA THR A 149 12.96 16.44 -11.50
C THR A 149 11.67 16.73 -12.25
N SER A 150 11.44 18.00 -12.58
CA SER A 150 10.36 18.43 -13.44
C SER A 150 10.71 19.74 -14.15
N ARG A 151 10.17 19.91 -15.37
CA ARG A 151 10.22 21.19 -16.07
C ARG A 151 9.14 22.16 -15.61
N ASP A 152 8.10 21.66 -14.94
CA ASP A 152 7.09 22.49 -14.33
C ASP A 152 7.59 23.01 -12.95
N PRO A 153 7.68 24.33 -12.74
CA PRO A 153 8.24 24.87 -11.51
C PRO A 153 7.39 24.56 -10.26
N VAL A 154 6.08 24.34 -10.42
CA VAL A 154 5.19 23.95 -9.33
C VAL A 154 5.45 22.50 -8.92
N THR A 155 5.56 21.58 -9.88
CA THR A 155 5.96 20.19 -9.64
C THR A 155 7.36 20.10 -9.04
N ALA A 156 8.33 20.87 -9.55
CA ALA A 156 9.68 20.94 -8.96
C ALA A 156 9.66 21.42 -7.49
N MET A 157 8.74 22.32 -7.13
CA MET A 157 8.53 22.74 -5.74
C MET A 157 7.93 21.62 -4.87
N LEU A 158 6.95 20.87 -5.39
CA LEU A 158 6.39 19.70 -4.70
C LEU A 158 7.44 18.61 -4.48
N ILE A 159 8.31 18.36 -5.47
CA ILE A 159 9.43 17.41 -5.37
C ILE A 159 10.38 17.81 -4.24
N ARG A 160 10.78 19.09 -4.16
CA ARG A 160 11.62 19.57 -3.05
C ARG A 160 10.93 19.39 -1.70
N GLN A 161 9.64 19.72 -1.62
CA GLN A 161 8.85 19.50 -0.41
C GLN A 161 8.83 18.01 -0.03
N HIS A 162 8.66 17.11 -1.00
CA HIS A 162 8.69 15.67 -0.79
C HIS A 162 10.03 15.21 -0.24
N ALA A 163 11.12 15.64 -0.85
CA ALA A 163 12.45 15.26 -0.44
C ALA A 163 12.78 15.70 1.00
N HIS A 164 12.42 16.93 1.38
CA HIS A 164 12.78 17.50 2.69
C HIS A 164 11.77 17.18 3.78
N GLN A 165 10.48 17.39 3.52
CA GLN A 165 9.45 17.36 4.54
C GLN A 165 8.76 15.99 4.65
N ALA A 166 8.87 15.11 3.64
CA ALA A 166 8.45 13.72 3.77
C ALA A 166 9.65 12.79 3.95
N VAL A 167 10.43 12.53 2.89
CA VAL A 167 11.40 11.42 2.87
C VAL A 167 12.53 11.62 3.88
N SER A 168 13.08 12.83 3.99
CA SER A 168 14.14 13.09 4.97
C SER A 168 13.64 13.00 6.42
N GLU A 169 12.40 13.44 6.68
CA GLU A 169 11.79 13.30 8.01
C GLU A 169 11.39 11.84 8.32
N PHE A 170 11.03 11.04 7.31
CA PHE A 170 10.83 9.59 7.44
C PHE A 170 12.14 8.90 7.82
N VAL A 171 13.25 9.26 7.20
CA VAL A 171 14.58 8.76 7.60
C VAL A 171 14.92 9.20 9.03
N ALA A 172 14.55 10.41 9.43
CA ALA A 172 14.84 10.92 10.77
C ALA A 172 14.02 10.25 11.90
N ALA A 173 12.73 9.95 11.65
CA ALA A 173 11.79 9.57 12.72
C ALA A 173 10.86 8.38 12.40
N GLY A 174 11.07 7.71 11.26
CA GLY A 174 10.40 6.47 10.89
C GLY A 174 8.88 6.55 10.93
N MET A 175 8.26 5.52 11.50
CA MET A 175 6.80 5.40 11.60
C MET A 175 6.14 6.59 12.30
N ASN A 176 6.76 7.15 13.34
CA ASN A 176 6.20 8.28 14.08
C ASN A 176 6.01 9.53 13.19
N ARG A 177 6.92 9.73 12.23
CA ARG A 177 6.71 10.77 11.22
C ARG A 177 5.71 10.34 10.16
N ALA A 178 5.79 9.11 9.66
CA ALA A 178 4.96 8.64 8.54
C ALA A 178 3.44 8.64 8.81
N MET A 179 3.02 8.64 10.08
CA MET A 179 1.62 8.71 10.50
C MET A 179 1.02 10.12 10.47
N ARG A 180 1.82 11.16 10.19
CA ARG A 180 1.38 12.55 10.13
C ARG A 180 1.31 13.02 8.66
N PRO A 181 0.30 13.83 8.29
CA PRO A 181 0.23 14.44 6.96
C PRO A 181 1.49 15.27 6.69
N THR A 182 1.98 15.25 5.45
CA THR A 182 3.06 16.15 5.04
C THR A 182 2.46 17.45 4.52
N PRO A 183 2.86 18.62 5.05
CA PRO A 183 2.32 19.88 4.57
C PRO A 183 2.71 20.12 3.11
N LEU A 184 1.83 20.81 2.38
CA LEU A 184 2.14 21.37 1.07
C LEU A 184 3.19 22.50 1.21
N PRO A 185 3.98 22.78 0.15
CA PRO A 185 4.97 23.84 0.22
C PRO A 185 4.30 25.21 0.43
N PRO A 186 4.94 26.13 1.19
CA PRO A 186 4.43 27.48 1.35
C PRO A 186 4.17 28.16 0.00
N GLY A 187 2.98 28.73 -0.18
CA GLY A 187 2.61 29.41 -1.43
C GLY A 187 2.10 28.49 -2.54
N TYR A 188 1.87 27.19 -2.28
CA TYR A 188 1.16 26.33 -3.21
C TYR A 188 -0.30 26.79 -3.41
N THR A 189 -0.74 26.95 -4.67
CA THR A 189 -2.09 27.44 -5.00
C THR A 189 -2.98 26.45 -5.76
N GLY A 190 -2.50 25.22 -6.03
CA GLY A 190 -3.18 24.26 -6.89
C GLY A 190 -3.00 24.56 -8.38
#